data_AF-A0A7S4ICL9-F1
#
_entry.id   AF-A0A7S4ICL9-F1
#
_cell.length_a   1.000
_cell.length_b   1.000
_cell.length_c   1.000
_cell.angle_alpha   90.00
_cell.angle_beta   90.00
_cell.angle_gamma   90.00
#
_symmetry.space_group_name_H-M   'P 1'
#
loop_
_entity.id
_entity.type
_entity.pdbx_description
1 polymer ?
#
loop_
_entity_poly.entity_id
_entity_poly.type
_entity_poly.pdbx_seq_one_letter_code
_entity_poly.pdbx_strand_id
1 'polypeptide(L)'
;DIVVALIKELINSSPARQEAMFQLCIEKSFNLSNVKVSQGYFITVVDVITSNVDTTCKLPELLTLAIYKLSDTNFDVRKAAVKMLHWMSTRFFRTSEDTFRLLRSTGVDDTFSRQMIQTAKIFSDKHPELRIEILREVMTRIGNIDRAGQRRMIQK
;
A
#
# COMPACT_ATOMS: atom_id res chain seq x y z
N ASP A 1 -6.22 12.76 -17.87
CA ASP A 1 -6.16 11.87 -16.70
C ASP A 1 -5.02 12.34 -15.81
N ILE A 2 -5.32 12.80 -14.61
CA ILE A 2 -4.33 13.40 -13.69
C ILE A 2 -3.23 12.41 -13.33
N VAL A 3 -3.55 11.11 -13.32
CA VAL A 3 -2.65 10.00 -13.06
C VAL A 3 -1.59 9.87 -14.16
N VAL A 4 -2.01 9.90 -15.42
CA VAL A 4 -1.09 9.81 -16.57
C VAL A 4 -0.16 11.03 -16.63
N ALA A 5 -0.65 12.22 -16.26
CA ALA A 5 0.17 13.41 -16.15
C ALA A 5 1.23 13.27 -15.03
N LEU A 6 0.83 12.76 -13.87
CA LEU A 6 1.72 12.48 -12.73
C LEU A 6 2.82 11.47 -13.07
N ILE A 7 2.49 10.37 -13.76
CA ILE A 7 3.47 9.37 -14.20
C ILE A 7 4.49 10.00 -15.16
N LYS A 8 4.01 10.78 -16.14
CA LYS A 8 4.89 11.46 -17.10
C LYS A 8 5.80 12.49 -16.42
N GLU A 9 5.31 13.20 -15.40
CA GLU A 9 6.09 14.16 -14.64
C GLU A 9 7.13 13.47 -13.74
N LEU A 10 6.74 12.36 -13.08
CA LEU A 10 7.66 11.53 -12.31
C LEU A 10 8.80 11.02 -13.19
N ILE A 11 8.50 10.39 -14.32
CA ILE A 11 9.54 9.82 -15.20
C ILE A 11 10.53 10.88 -15.73
N ASN A 12 10.09 12.12 -15.96
CA ASN A 12 10.90 13.18 -16.57
C ASN A 12 11.52 14.19 -15.57
N SER A 13 11.36 13.99 -14.26
CA SER A 13 11.83 14.94 -13.25
C SER A 13 13.18 14.56 -12.63
N SER A 14 13.86 15.51 -11.97
CA SER A 14 15.11 15.23 -11.26
C SER A 14 14.89 14.25 -10.10
N PRO A 15 15.90 13.47 -9.67
CA PRO A 15 15.72 12.45 -8.61
C PRO A 15 15.10 13.00 -7.31
N ALA A 16 15.49 14.19 -6.87
CA ALA A 16 14.91 14.83 -5.68
C ALA A 16 13.42 15.19 -5.86
N ARG A 17 13.02 15.62 -7.06
CA ARG A 17 11.63 15.92 -7.38
C ARG A 17 10.82 14.63 -7.54
N GLN A 18 11.43 13.57 -8.09
CA GLN A 18 10.82 12.24 -8.17
C GLN A 18 10.46 11.73 -6.78
N GLU A 19 11.39 11.79 -5.83
CA GLU A 19 11.17 11.35 -4.45
C GLU A 19 10.04 12.16 -3.77
N ALA A 20 10.07 13.49 -3.88
CA ALA A 20 9.04 14.35 -3.30
C ALA A 20 7.64 14.09 -3.89
N MET A 21 7.55 13.91 -5.22
CA MET A 21 6.29 13.60 -5.90
C MET A 21 5.79 12.20 -5.56
N PHE A 22 6.69 11.23 -5.43
CA PHE A 22 6.34 9.88 -5.02
C PHE A 22 5.80 9.85 -3.58
N GLN A 23 6.43 10.60 -2.67
CA GLN A 23 5.96 10.76 -1.31
C GLN A 23 4.56 11.38 -1.26
N LEU A 24 4.31 12.42 -2.06
CA LEU A 24 2.99 13.02 -2.18
C LEU A 24 1.95 12.00 -2.68
N CYS A 25 2.29 11.16 -3.65
CA CYS A 25 1.41 10.11 -4.15
C CYS A 25 1.08 9.08 -3.06
N ILE A 26 2.05 8.67 -2.25
CA ILE A 26 1.84 7.79 -1.08
C ILE A 26 0.86 8.45 -0.11
N GLU A 27 1.09 9.72 0.27
CA GLU A 27 0.20 10.45 1.17
C GLU A 27 -1.24 10.55 0.63
N LYS A 28 -1.40 10.91 -0.64
CA LYS A 28 -2.73 10.97 -1.28
C LYS A 28 -3.39 9.60 -1.40
N SER A 29 -2.61 8.51 -1.44
CA SER A 29 -3.15 7.14 -1.43
C SER A 29 -3.84 6.78 -0.11
N PHE A 30 -3.50 7.45 1.00
CA PHE A 30 -4.22 7.31 2.28
C PHE A 30 -5.44 8.24 2.41
N ASN A 31 -5.62 9.20 1.50
CA ASN A 31 -6.65 10.24 1.65
C ASN A 31 -8.07 9.74 1.34
N LEU A 32 -8.93 9.71 2.35
CA LEU A 32 -10.29 9.20 2.21
C LEU A 32 -11.33 10.26 1.87
N SER A 33 -10.98 11.55 1.81
CA SER A 33 -11.92 12.60 1.42
C SER A 33 -12.42 12.41 -0.02
N ASN A 34 -11.64 11.72 -0.84
CA ASN A 34 -12.05 11.28 -2.17
C ASN A 34 -11.47 9.89 -2.47
N VAL A 35 -12.30 8.86 -2.25
CA VAL A 35 -11.93 7.45 -2.44
C VAL A 35 -11.39 7.18 -3.84
N LYS A 36 -12.06 7.70 -4.89
CA LYS A 36 -11.61 7.49 -6.28
C LYS A 36 -10.22 8.06 -6.53
N VAL A 37 -9.94 9.23 -5.98
CA VAL A 37 -8.62 9.87 -6.09
C VAL A 37 -7.57 9.04 -5.36
N SER A 38 -7.83 8.63 -4.11
CA SER A 38 -6.89 7.78 -3.36
C SER A 38 -6.62 6.44 -4.05
N GLN A 39 -7.64 5.82 -4.64
CA GLN A 39 -7.49 4.60 -5.44
C GLN A 39 -6.59 4.83 -6.66
N GLY A 40 -6.81 5.93 -7.40
CA GLY A 40 -6.00 6.30 -8.57
C GLY A 40 -4.53 6.53 -8.21
N TYR A 41 -4.26 7.29 -7.14
CA TYR A 41 -2.89 7.50 -6.64
C TYR A 41 -2.24 6.17 -6.25
N PHE A 42 -2.97 5.29 -5.55
CA PHE A 42 -2.40 4.02 -5.12
C PHE A 42 -2.01 3.12 -6.30
N ILE A 43 -2.91 2.94 -7.28
CA ILE A 43 -2.62 2.14 -8.48
C ILE A 43 -1.41 2.73 -9.21
N THR A 44 -1.32 4.05 -9.30
CA THR A 44 -0.17 4.75 -9.91
C THR A 44 1.14 4.43 -9.21
N VAL A 45 1.17 4.51 -7.88
CA VAL A 45 2.35 4.18 -7.06
C VAL A 45 2.78 2.74 -7.33
N VAL A 46 1.82 1.81 -7.36
CA VAL A 46 2.08 0.39 -7.65
C VAL A 46 2.68 0.21 -9.04
N ASP A 47 2.14 0.89 -10.06
CA ASP A 47 2.64 0.74 -11.43
C ASP A 47 4.02 1.35 -11.61
N VAL A 48 4.29 2.52 -11.04
CA VAL A 48 5.62 3.15 -11.08
C VAL A 48 6.66 2.27 -10.40
N ILE A 49 6.38 1.82 -9.17
CA ILE A 49 7.39 1.09 -8.39
C ILE A 49 7.67 -0.32 -8.93
N THR A 50 6.64 -0.96 -9.50
CA THR A 50 6.81 -2.30 -10.09
C THR A 50 7.41 -2.26 -11.48
N SER A 51 7.36 -1.11 -12.16
CA SER A 51 7.96 -0.94 -13.49
C SER A 51 9.38 -0.35 -13.44
N ASN A 52 9.77 0.32 -12.36
CA ASN A 52 11.07 0.97 -12.21
C ASN A 52 11.81 0.49 -10.95
N VAL A 53 12.83 -0.35 -11.16
CA VAL A 53 13.59 -1.06 -10.11
C VAL A 53 14.42 -0.13 -9.22
N ASP A 54 14.76 1.07 -9.69
CA ASP A 54 15.65 2.01 -8.99
C ASP A 54 14.90 3.10 -8.22
N THR A 55 13.58 2.98 -8.08
CA THR A 55 12.79 3.95 -7.31
C THR A 55 13.13 3.87 -5.83
N THR A 56 13.75 4.92 -5.28
CA THR A 56 13.99 5.04 -3.84
C THR A 56 12.68 5.08 -3.09
N CYS A 57 12.47 4.13 -2.18
CA CYS A 57 11.23 4.03 -1.44
C CYS A 57 11.49 3.57 -0.01
N LYS A 58 10.65 4.05 0.90
CA LYS A 58 10.66 3.62 2.30
C LYS A 58 9.75 2.42 2.43
N LEU A 59 10.36 1.26 2.58
CA LEU A 59 9.69 -0.04 2.68
C LEU A 59 8.56 -0.08 3.73
N PRO A 60 8.70 0.49 4.94
CA PRO A 60 7.61 0.51 5.92
C PRO A 60 6.37 1.26 5.44
N GLU A 61 6.54 2.34 4.68
CA GLU A 61 5.43 3.16 4.17
C GLU A 61 4.62 2.40 3.12
N LEU A 62 5.31 1.78 2.16
CA LEU A 62 4.70 0.98 1.10
C LEU A 62 3.98 -0.24 1.65
N LEU A 63 4.61 -0.92 2.60
CA LEU A 63 4.04 -2.09 3.25
C LEU A 63 2.76 -1.74 4.00
N THR A 64 2.80 -0.67 4.80
CA THR A 64 1.62 -0.18 5.53
C THR A 64 0.49 0.20 4.56
N LEU A 65 0.83 0.89 3.47
CA LEU A 65 -0.13 1.28 2.44
C LEU A 65 -0.74 0.08 1.73
N ALA A 66 0.06 -0.90 1.32
CA ALA A 66 -0.41 -2.09 0.63
C ALA A 66 -1.33 -2.93 1.54
N ILE A 67 -0.95 -3.15 2.80
CA ILE A 67 -1.78 -3.85 3.78
C ILE A 67 -3.11 -3.12 3.96
N TYR A 68 -3.08 -1.81 4.18
CA TYR A 68 -4.28 -0.99 4.33
C TYR A 68 -5.23 -1.13 3.12
N LYS A 69 -4.68 -1.10 1.90
CA LYS A 69 -5.43 -1.20 0.65
C LYS A 69 -5.98 -2.59 0.32
N LEU A 70 -5.60 -3.65 1.04
CA LEU A 70 -6.27 -4.95 0.93
C LEU A 70 -7.74 -4.92 1.37
N SER A 71 -8.11 -3.96 2.23
CA SER A 71 -9.48 -3.77 2.72
C SER A 71 -10.35 -2.86 1.84
N ASP A 72 -9.80 -2.34 0.72
CA ASP A 72 -10.52 -1.44 -0.18
C ASP A 72 -11.69 -2.17 -0.86
N THR A 73 -12.82 -1.47 -1.08
CA THR A 73 -14.01 -2.06 -1.71
C THR A 73 -13.82 -2.33 -3.20
N ASN A 74 -12.90 -1.63 -3.86
CA ASN A 74 -12.57 -1.83 -5.27
C ASN A 74 -11.63 -3.03 -5.46
N PHE A 75 -12.03 -3.98 -6.32
CA PHE A 75 -11.26 -5.18 -6.61
C PHE A 75 -9.89 -4.89 -7.25
N ASP A 76 -9.81 -3.92 -8.17
CA ASP A 76 -8.56 -3.60 -8.86
C ASP A 76 -7.53 -3.01 -7.90
N VAL A 77 -7.99 -2.25 -6.91
CA VAL A 77 -7.16 -1.70 -5.84
C VAL A 77 -6.62 -2.82 -4.96
N ARG A 78 -7.46 -3.78 -4.56
CA ARG A 78 -6.98 -4.95 -3.79
C ARG A 78 -5.98 -5.78 -4.59
N LYS A 79 -6.20 -5.95 -5.91
CA LYS A 79 -5.25 -6.63 -6.80
C LYS A 79 -3.91 -5.89 -6.88
N ALA A 80 -3.94 -4.56 -6.98
CA ALA A 80 -2.74 -3.74 -6.96
C ALA A 80 -2.00 -3.83 -5.60
N ALA A 81 -2.72 -3.95 -4.49
CA ALA A 81 -2.14 -4.17 -3.16
C ALA A 81 -1.41 -5.51 -3.05
N VAL A 82 -2.01 -6.58 -3.56
CA VAL A 82 -1.32 -7.88 -3.63
C VAL A 82 -0.09 -7.82 -4.55
N LYS A 83 -0.19 -7.15 -5.70
CA LYS A 83 0.97 -6.92 -6.60
C LYS A 83 2.11 -6.21 -5.89
N MET A 84 1.83 -5.17 -5.10
CA MET A 84 2.85 -4.45 -4.33
C MET A 84 3.46 -5.31 -3.23
N LEU A 85 2.65 -6.07 -2.47
CA LEU A 85 3.14 -7.00 -1.45
C LEU A 85 4.06 -8.07 -2.05
N HIS A 86 3.67 -8.62 -3.19
CA HIS A 86 4.48 -9.57 -3.94
C HIS A 86 5.83 -8.98 -4.39
N TRP A 87 5.78 -7.78 -4.96
CA TRP A 87 6.99 -7.07 -5.37
C TRP A 87 7.92 -6.83 -4.18
N MET A 88 7.41 -6.39 -3.04
CA MET A 88 8.23 -6.21 -1.82
C MET A 88 8.78 -7.56 -1.30
N SER A 89 7.95 -8.60 -1.28
CA SER A 89 8.28 -9.96 -0.88
C SER A 89 9.48 -10.53 -1.63
N THR A 90 9.42 -10.44 -2.95
CA THR A 90 10.45 -10.95 -3.86
C THR A 90 11.71 -10.09 -3.81
N ARG A 91 11.56 -8.76 -3.77
CA ARG A 91 12.67 -7.81 -3.86
C ARG A 91 13.48 -7.66 -2.58
N PHE A 92 12.83 -7.69 -1.42
CA PHE A 92 13.46 -7.39 -0.12
C PHE A 92 13.47 -8.59 0.83
N PHE A 93 12.45 -9.44 0.79
CA PHE A 93 12.24 -10.48 1.81
C PHE A 93 12.56 -11.90 1.35
N ARG A 94 12.88 -12.10 0.06
CA ARG A 94 13.10 -13.42 -0.57
C ARG A 94 12.01 -14.45 -0.24
N THR A 95 10.81 -13.97 0.02
CA THR A 95 9.66 -14.78 0.43
C THR A 95 8.95 -15.32 -0.82
N SER A 96 8.48 -16.57 -0.77
CA SER A 96 7.85 -17.23 -1.93
C SER A 96 6.62 -16.48 -2.42
N GLU A 97 6.47 -16.43 -3.75
CA GLU A 97 5.37 -15.80 -4.49
C GLU A 97 3.97 -16.11 -3.92
N ASP A 98 3.79 -17.33 -3.42
CA ASP A 98 2.52 -17.82 -2.89
C ASP A 98 2.08 -17.23 -1.54
N THR A 99 2.93 -16.43 -0.91
CA THR A 99 2.66 -15.91 0.44
C THR A 99 1.52 -14.88 0.44
N PHE A 100 1.35 -14.15 -0.66
CA PHE A 100 0.38 -13.06 -0.76
C PHE A 100 -0.62 -13.37 -1.87
N ARG A 101 -1.63 -14.18 -1.56
CA ARG A 101 -2.71 -14.50 -2.50
C ARG A 101 -3.97 -13.71 -2.14
N LEU A 102 -4.69 -13.24 -3.16
CA LEU A 102 -6.04 -12.70 -2.99
C LEU A 102 -6.97 -13.79 -2.49
N LEU A 103 -7.66 -13.55 -1.37
CA LEU A 103 -8.79 -14.37 -0.99
C LEU A 103 -9.96 -14.03 -1.91
N ARG A 104 -10.48 -15.02 -2.65
CA ARG A 104 -11.70 -14.84 -3.45
C ARG A 104 -12.88 -14.69 -2.49
N SER A 105 -13.45 -13.48 -2.43
CA SER A 105 -14.61 -13.18 -1.59
C SER A 105 -15.88 -13.80 -2.16
N THR A 106 -16.72 -14.34 -1.28
CA THR A 106 -18.09 -14.78 -1.57
C THR A 106 -19.12 -13.64 -1.39
N GLY A 107 -18.68 -12.38 -1.39
CA GLY A 107 -19.54 -11.19 -1.32
C GLY A 107 -19.77 -10.61 0.08
N VAL A 108 -19.02 -11.05 1.09
CA VAL A 108 -19.13 -10.53 2.47
C VAL A 108 -18.01 -9.52 2.73
N ASP A 109 -18.35 -8.26 3.01
CA ASP A 109 -17.40 -7.14 3.24
C ASP A 109 -16.31 -7.47 4.27
N ASP A 110 -16.64 -8.29 5.26
CA ASP A 110 -15.74 -8.70 6.33
C ASP A 110 -14.55 -9.57 5.87
N THR A 111 -14.64 -10.17 4.67
CA THR A 111 -13.58 -11.02 4.11
C THR A 111 -12.30 -10.24 3.78
N PHE A 112 -12.42 -9.00 3.31
CA PHE A 112 -11.26 -8.17 2.93
C PHE A 112 -10.53 -7.64 4.17
N SER A 113 -11.27 -7.21 5.18
CA SER A 113 -10.72 -6.82 6.48
C SER A 113 -9.98 -7.99 7.14
N ARG A 114 -10.56 -9.20 7.11
CA ARG A 114 -9.88 -10.42 7.57
C ARG A 114 -8.60 -10.71 6.79
N GLN A 115 -8.61 -10.56 5.47
CA GLN A 115 -7.42 -10.75 4.64
C GLN A 115 -6.31 -9.78 5.03
N MET A 116 -6.65 -8.50 5.23
CA MET A 116 -5.72 -7.46 5.70
C MET A 116 -5.07 -7.86 7.03
N ILE A 117 -5.88 -8.23 8.04
CA ILE A 117 -5.39 -8.63 9.37
C ILE A 117 -4.49 -9.86 9.28
N GLN A 118 -4.90 -10.88 8.54
CA GLN A 118 -4.12 -12.11 8.37
C GLN A 118 -2.78 -11.83 7.68
N THR A 119 -2.77 -10.99 6.64
CA THR A 119 -1.56 -10.60 5.93
C THR A 119 -0.62 -9.82 6.84
N ALA A 120 -1.15 -8.87 7.61
CA ALA A 120 -0.38 -8.09 8.58
C ALA A 120 0.25 -9.01 9.65
N LYS A 121 -0.49 -10.01 10.14
CA LYS A 121 0.02 -10.98 11.11
C LYS A 121 1.16 -11.82 10.53
N ILE A 122 0.96 -12.44 9.36
CA ILE A 122 1.99 -13.25 8.69
C ILE A 122 3.27 -12.43 8.50
N PHE A 123 3.12 -11.18 8.07
CA PHE A 123 4.26 -10.31 7.84
C PHE A 123 4.98 -9.96 9.15
N SER A 124 4.24 -9.58 10.19
CA SER A 124 4.79 -9.28 11.52
C SER A 124 5.53 -10.46 12.14
N ASP A 125 5.02 -11.68 11.95
CA ASP A 125 5.64 -12.91 12.45
C ASP A 125 6.93 -13.25 11.71
N LYS A 126 6.97 -13.04 10.38
CA LYS A 126 8.14 -13.32 9.54
C LYS A 126 9.23 -12.23 9.58
N HIS A 127 8.85 -10.98 9.81
CA HIS A 127 9.74 -9.81 9.75
C HIS A 127 9.70 -8.99 11.04
N PRO A 128 10.13 -9.56 12.18
CA PRO A 128 10.12 -8.86 13.47
C PRO A 128 10.96 -7.57 13.47
N GLU A 129 12.00 -7.50 12.65
CA GLU A 129 12.88 -6.34 12.48
C GLU A 129 12.14 -5.08 11.99
N LEU A 130 11.03 -5.24 11.25
CA LEU A 130 10.26 -4.11 10.71
C LEU A 130 9.14 -3.64 11.65
N ARG A 131 8.88 -4.34 12.75
CA ARG A 131 7.70 -4.08 13.61
C ARG A 131 7.65 -2.65 14.14
N ILE A 132 8.78 -2.13 14.63
CA ILE A 132 8.84 -0.77 15.21
C ILE A 132 8.64 0.29 14.14
N GLU A 133 9.21 0.10 12.95
CA GLU A 133 9.09 1.04 11.84
C GLU A 133 7.66 1.06 11.29
N ILE A 134 7.05 -0.12 11.08
CA ILE A 134 5.65 -0.24 10.69
C ILE A 134 4.71 0.35 11.74
N LEU A 135 4.96 0.10 13.03
CA LEU A 135 4.16 0.67 14.11
C LEU A 135 4.26 2.20 14.13
N ARG A 136 5.47 2.75 14.02
CA ARG A 136 5.69 4.20 13.93
C ARG A 136 4.93 4.77 12.74
N GLU A 137 4.99 4.09 11.61
CA GLU A 137 4.32 4.50 10.39
C GLU A 137 2.80 4.52 10.52
N VAL A 138 2.21 3.44 11.05
CA VAL A 138 0.78 3.35 11.37
C VAL A 138 0.37 4.50 12.29
N MET A 139 1.13 4.77 13.34
CA MET A 139 0.83 5.84 14.30
C MET A 139 0.93 7.23 13.68
N THR A 140 1.90 7.49 12.79
CA THR A 140 1.99 8.75 12.04
C THR A 140 0.79 8.94 11.12
N ARG A 141 0.28 7.86 10.52
CA ARG A 141 -0.82 7.93 9.55
C ARG A 141 -2.21 7.87 10.16
N ILE A 142 -2.35 7.40 11.40
CA ILE A 142 -3.66 7.23 12.05
C ILE A 142 -4.47 8.53 12.08
N GLY A 143 -3.81 9.68 12.25
CA GLY A 143 -4.45 11.00 12.22
C GLY A 143 -4.96 11.42 10.84
N ASN A 144 -4.42 10.85 9.76
CA ASN A 144 -4.79 11.14 8.38
C ASN A 144 -5.87 10.18 7.83
N ILE A 145 -6.26 9.19 8.63
CA ILE A 145 -7.24 8.17 8.29
C ILE A 145 -8.57 8.51 8.98
N ASP A 146 -9.69 8.28 8.30
CA ASP A 146 -11.02 8.55 8.85
C ASP A 146 -11.32 7.63 10.05
N ARG A 147 -12.32 7.98 10.86
CA ARG A 147 -12.68 7.17 12.05
C ARG A 147 -12.98 5.70 11.71
N ALA A 148 -13.50 5.42 10.53
CA ALA A 148 -13.78 4.05 10.10
C ALA A 148 -12.49 3.27 9.81
N GLY A 149 -11.54 3.88 9.11
CA GLY A 149 -10.22 3.31 8.84
C GLY A 149 -9.35 3.20 10.10
N GLN A 150 -9.40 4.19 11.00
CA GLN A 150 -8.76 4.11 12.31
C GLN A 150 -9.24 2.89 13.09
N ARG A 151 -10.57 2.65 13.11
CA ARG A 151 -11.15 1.45 13.74
C ARG A 151 -10.65 0.17 13.09
N ARG A 152 -10.58 0.11 11.75
CA ARG A 152 -10.04 -1.05 11.03
C ARG A 152 -8.56 -1.33 11.33
N MET A 153 -7.77 -0.30 11.62
CA MET A 153 -6.35 -0.45 11.97
C MET A 153 -6.10 -0.86 13.42
N ILE A 154 -7.00 -0.50 14.34
CA ILE A 154 -6.85 -0.75 15.79
C ILE A 154 -7.58 -2.03 16.25
N GLN A 155 -8.51 -2.55 15.45
CA GLN A 155 -9.29 -3.74 15.83
C GLN A 155 -8.40 -4.99 15.91
N LYS A 156 -8.42 -5.62 17.10
CA LYS A 156 -7.78 -6.89 17.46
C LYS A 156 -8.46 -8.08 16.81
#